data_AF-A0A060C3E5-F1
#
_entry.id   AF-A0A060C3E5-F1
#
_cell.length_a   1.000
_cell.length_b   1.000
_cell.length_c   1.000
_cell.angle_alpha   90.00
_cell.angle_beta   90.00
_cell.angle_gamma   90.00
#
_symmetry.space_group_name_H-M   'P 1'
#
loop_
_entity.id
_entity.type
_entity.pdbx_description
1 polymer ?
#
loop_
_entity_poly.entity_id
_entity_poly.type
_entity_poly.pdbx_seq_one_letter_code
_entity_poly.pdbx_strand_id
1 'polypeptide(L)'
;GVAASLALVAMLTFYGVSQDTAQETAQQAITTVEQFEGYVPESYRDPVGIWTKCFGDTTNVTPGAKYSFAECSKSLNDHFIEHPSRLCAACRIWQNSPRA
;
A
#
# COMPACT_ATOMS: atom_id res chain seq x y z
N GLY A 1 9.85 -3.11 25.58
CA GLY A 1 9.22 -3.54 26.84
C GLY A 1 7.76 -3.14 26.81
N VAL A 2 6.86 -4.02 27.26
CA VAL A 2 5.39 -3.86 27.13
C VAL A 2 4.88 -2.51 27.65
N ALA A 3 5.53 -1.94 28.67
CA ALA A 3 5.24 -0.61 29.20
C ALA A 3 5.47 0.55 28.20
N ALA A 4 6.50 0.45 27.35
CA ALA A 4 6.76 1.47 26.32
C ALA A 4 5.70 1.42 25.20
N SER A 5 5.18 0.24 24.89
CA SER A 5 4.10 0.05 23.92
C SER A 5 2.78 0.60 24.45
N LEU A 6 2.46 0.40 25.73
CA LEU A 6 1.25 0.95 26.35
C LEU A 6 1.27 2.48 26.42
N ALA A 7 2.43 3.08 26.72
CA ALA A 7 2.58 4.54 26.75
C ALA A 7 2.42 5.17 25.35
N LEU A 8 2.98 4.54 24.31
CA LEU A 8 2.82 4.99 22.92
C LEU A 8 1.37 4.89 22.44
N VAL A 9 0.69 3.77 22.76
CA VAL A 9 -0.74 3.59 22.43
C VAL A 9 -1.60 4.62 23.16
N ALA A 10 -1.38 4.85 24.46
CA ALA A 10 -2.12 5.86 25.22
C ALA A 10 -1.88 7.29 24.71
N MET A 11 -0.66 7.60 24.25
CA MET A 11 -0.34 8.89 23.65
C MET A 11 -1.05 9.06 22.30
N LEU A 12 -0.99 8.06 21.42
CA LEU A 12 -1.65 8.10 20.11
C LEU A 12 -3.17 8.25 20.25
N THR A 13 -3.80 7.52 21.18
CA THR A 13 -5.24 7.64 21.44
C THR A 13 -5.60 8.99 22.05
N PHE A 14 -4.77 9.56 22.94
CA PHE A 14 -4.96 10.92 23.45
C PHE A 14 -4.94 11.98 22.34
N TYR A 15 -4.09 11.79 21.33
CA TYR A 15 -4.04 12.64 20.13
C TYR A 15 -5.08 12.24 19.06
N GLY A 16 -6.00 11.33 19.36
CA GLY A 16 -7.08 10.91 18.45
C GLY A 16 -6.63 10.02 17.29
N VAL A 17 -5.42 9.47 17.32
CA VAL A 17 -4.89 8.55 16.30
C VAL A 17 -5.30 7.12 16.65
N SER A 18 -6.25 6.56 15.90
CA SER A 18 -6.62 5.14 15.96
C SER A 18 -5.68 4.33 15.06
N GLN A 19 -4.89 3.42 15.66
CA GLN A 19 -4.01 2.50 14.91
C GLN A 19 -4.84 1.55 14.04
N ASP A 20 -5.99 1.11 14.54
CA ASP A 20 -6.86 0.12 13.88
C ASP A 20 -7.42 0.67 12.56
N THR A 21 -7.91 1.92 12.55
CA THR A 21 -8.47 2.54 11.34
C THR A 21 -7.41 2.74 10.25
N ALA A 22 -6.18 3.08 10.63
CA ALA A 22 -5.08 3.25 9.68
C ALA A 22 -4.72 1.92 9.01
N GLN A 23 -4.68 0.83 9.79
CA GLN A 23 -4.39 -0.52 9.27
C GLN A 23 -5.53 -1.07 8.41
N GLU A 24 -6.79 -0.84 8.81
CA GLU A 24 -7.97 -1.20 8.01
C GLU A 24 -7.98 -0.48 6.67
N THR A 25 -7.69 0.83 6.66
CA THR A 25 -7.63 1.63 5.41
C THR A 25 -6.53 1.13 4.49
N ALA A 26 -5.35 0.81 5.02
CA ALA A 26 -4.25 0.24 4.25
C ALA A 26 -4.63 -1.12 3.64
N GLN A 27 -5.31 -1.97 4.40
CA GLN A 27 -5.79 -3.26 3.90
C GLN A 27 -6.85 -3.09 2.81
N GLN A 28 -7.79 -2.16 2.98
CA GLN A 28 -8.79 -1.84 1.97
C GLN A 28 -8.12 -1.38 0.67
N ALA A 29 -7.12 -0.49 0.76
CA ALA A 29 -6.38 -0.02 -0.40
C ALA A 29 -5.72 -1.18 -1.18
N ILE A 30 -5.08 -2.12 -0.47
CA ILE A 30 -4.49 -3.32 -1.10
C ILE A 30 -5.57 -4.14 -1.81
N THR A 31 -6.70 -4.42 -1.16
CA THR A 31 -7.78 -5.20 -1.76
C THR A 31 -8.40 -4.52 -2.97
N THR A 32 -8.52 -3.19 -2.94
CA THR A 32 -9.00 -2.42 -4.08
C THR A 32 -8.03 -2.50 -5.24
N VAL A 33 -6.72 -2.29 -5.01
CA VAL A 33 -5.70 -2.39 -6.06
C VAL A 33 -5.68 -3.79 -6.67
N GLU A 34 -5.74 -4.84 -5.85
CA GLU A 34 -5.80 -6.21 -6.33
C GLU A 34 -6.96 -6.46 -7.29
N GLN A 35 -8.14 -5.89 -7.02
CA GLN A 35 -9.32 -6.03 -7.87
C GLN A 35 -9.18 -5.34 -9.24
N PHE A 36 -8.44 -4.23 -9.31
CA PHE A 36 -8.32 -3.43 -10.54
C PHE A 36 -7.08 -3.76 -11.36
N GLU A 37 -5.93 -3.97 -10.71
CA GLU A 37 -4.62 -4.17 -11.36
C GLU A 37 -4.26 -5.66 -11.50
N GLY A 38 -4.84 -6.52 -10.64
CA GLY A 38 -4.50 -7.94 -10.56
C GLY A 38 -3.27 -8.23 -9.72
N TYR A 39 -3.09 -9.51 -9.37
CA TYR A 39 -2.03 -10.00 -8.49
C TYR A 39 -1.19 -11.07 -9.18
N VAL A 40 0.11 -10.80 -9.34
CA VAL A 40 1.07 -11.74 -9.93
C VAL A 40 2.25 -11.96 -8.95
N PRO A 41 2.27 -13.06 -8.16
CA PRO A 41 3.31 -13.34 -7.15
C PRO A 41 4.63 -13.87 -7.73
N GLU A 42 4.94 -13.49 -8.96
CA GLU A 42 6.17 -13.90 -9.65
C GLU A 42 6.68 -12.75 -10.51
N SER A 43 7.97 -12.77 -10.82
CA SER A 43 8.55 -11.82 -11.75
C SER A 43 8.06 -12.10 -13.17
N TYR A 44 7.52 -11.10 -13.85
CA TYR A 44 7.08 -11.18 -15.23
C TYR A 44 7.63 -10.00 -16.04
N ARG A 45 7.53 -10.08 -17.38
CA ARG A 45 7.76 -8.93 -18.25
C ARG A 45 6.44 -8.32 -18.64
N ASP A 46 6.30 -7.02 -18.44
CA ASP A 46 5.16 -6.28 -18.95
C ASP A 46 5.18 -6.23 -20.50
N PRO A 47 4.10 -5.74 -21.15
CA PRO A 47 4.05 -5.66 -22.62
C PRO A 47 5.16 -4.82 -23.28
N VAL A 48 5.82 -3.95 -22.51
CA VAL A 48 6.95 -3.12 -22.99
C VAL A 48 8.32 -3.71 -22.61
N GLY A 49 8.35 -4.87 -21.96
CA GLY A 49 9.53 -5.66 -21.65
C GLY A 49 10.22 -5.34 -20.33
N ILE A 50 9.63 -4.52 -19.46
CA ILE A 50 10.16 -4.17 -18.13
C ILE A 50 9.87 -5.30 -17.14
N TRP A 51 10.84 -5.59 -16.27
CA TRP A 51 10.64 -6.55 -15.20
C TRP A 51 9.72 -6.00 -14.13
N THR A 52 8.66 -6.73 -13.85
CA THR A 52 7.56 -6.33 -12.98
C THR A 52 7.18 -7.47 -12.04
N LYS A 53 6.67 -7.16 -10.85
CA LYS A 53 6.17 -8.13 -9.86
C LYS A 53 4.92 -7.63 -9.15
N CYS A 54 4.20 -8.52 -8.47
CA CYS A 54 3.10 -8.18 -7.56
C CYS A 54 1.97 -7.40 -8.27
N PHE A 55 1.69 -6.17 -7.82
CA PHE A 55 0.62 -5.30 -8.33
C PHE A 55 1.17 -4.26 -9.32
N GLY A 56 2.12 -4.66 -10.20
CA GLY A 56 2.75 -3.74 -11.16
C GLY A 56 4.03 -3.05 -10.66
N ASP A 57 4.69 -3.57 -9.61
CA ASP A 57 5.93 -3.00 -9.09
C ASP A 57 7.13 -3.33 -10.00
N THR A 58 7.82 -2.30 -10.47
CA THR A 58 9.00 -2.40 -11.36
C THR A 58 10.33 -2.26 -10.61
N THR A 59 10.28 -2.12 -9.28
CA THR A 59 11.47 -1.90 -8.46
C THR A 59 12.04 -3.21 -7.93
N ASN A 60 13.38 -3.34 -7.96
CA ASN A 60 14.11 -4.46 -7.37
C ASN A 60 13.50 -5.83 -7.74
N VAL A 61 13.19 -6.02 -9.02
CA VAL A 61 12.59 -7.26 -9.53
C VAL A 61 13.71 -8.23 -9.90
N THR A 62 13.66 -9.44 -9.34
CA THR A 62 14.62 -10.50 -9.61
C THR A 62 13.99 -11.48 -10.60
N PRO A 63 14.57 -11.69 -11.79
CA PRO A 63 14.05 -12.65 -12.77
C PRO A 63 13.95 -14.07 -12.19
N GLY A 64 12.78 -14.70 -12.38
CA GLY A 64 12.46 -16.04 -11.87
C GLY A 64 12.08 -16.09 -10.38
N ALA A 65 12.05 -14.96 -9.68
CA ALA A 65 11.67 -14.93 -8.27
C ALA A 65 10.16 -15.08 -8.09
N LYS A 66 9.79 -15.67 -6.95
CA LYS A 66 8.42 -15.71 -6.43
C LYS A 66 8.36 -14.88 -5.16
N TYR A 67 7.23 -14.22 -4.97
CA TYR A 67 6.99 -13.33 -3.85
C TYR A 67 5.77 -13.81 -3.07
N SER A 68 5.86 -13.72 -1.75
CA SER A 68 4.71 -13.94 -0.88
C SER A 68 3.74 -12.76 -0.97
N PHE A 69 2.48 -13.01 -0.61
CA PHE A 69 1.47 -11.96 -0.53
C PHE A 69 1.89 -10.84 0.44
N ALA A 70 2.58 -11.18 1.53
CA ALA A 70 3.08 -10.22 2.50
C ALA A 70 4.17 -9.32 1.90
N GLU A 71 5.09 -9.87 1.11
CA GLU A 71 6.11 -9.08 0.41
C GLU A 71 5.48 -8.16 -0.64
N CYS A 72 4.49 -8.65 -1.38
CA CYS A 72 3.76 -7.83 -2.35
C CYS A 72 2.94 -6.71 -1.70
N SER A 73 2.22 -7.01 -0.63
CA SER A 73 1.46 -6.03 0.16
C SER A 73 2.37 -4.98 0.77
N LYS A 74 3.55 -5.40 1.26
CA LYS A 74 4.56 -4.49 1.79
C LYS A 74 5.08 -3.56 0.69
N SER A 75 5.47 -4.10 -0.46
CA SER A 75 5.93 -3.28 -1.59
C SER A 75 4.88 -2.22 -1.97
N LEU A 76 3.61 -2.62 -2.12
CA LEU A 76 2.54 -1.70 -2.45
C LEU A 76 2.36 -0.59 -1.38
N ASN A 77 2.41 -0.95 -0.11
CA ASN A 77 2.35 0.03 0.98
C ASN A 77 3.56 0.98 0.98
N ASP A 78 4.76 0.48 0.71
CA ASP A 78 5.96 1.32 0.61
C ASP A 78 5.79 2.35 -0.52
N HIS A 79 5.23 1.97 -1.66
CA HIS A 79 4.92 2.87 -2.79
C HIS A 79 3.91 3.96 -2.43
N PHE A 80 2.88 3.64 -1.63
CA PHE A 80 1.93 4.66 -1.14
C PHE A 80 2.59 5.68 -0.21
N ILE A 81 3.54 5.24 0.62
CA ILE A 81 4.30 6.10 1.53
C ILE A 81 5.34 6.94 0.78
N GLU A 82 5.92 6.43 -0.30
CA GLU A 82 6.88 7.16 -1.14
C GLU A 82 6.21 8.24 -2.00
N HIS A 83 4.95 8.02 -2.40
CA HIS A 83 4.21 8.94 -3.28
C HIS A 83 2.96 9.60 -2.66
N PRO A 84 3.04 10.14 -1.42
CA PRO A 84 1.87 10.63 -0.70
C PRO A 84 1.33 11.92 -1.33
N SER A 85 2.18 12.74 -1.97
CA SER A 85 1.73 13.97 -2.64
C SER A 85 0.86 13.68 -3.86
N ARG A 86 1.16 12.63 -4.62
CA ARG A 86 0.35 12.21 -5.79
C ARG A 86 -0.97 11.60 -5.34
N LEU A 87 -0.93 10.75 -4.32
CA LEU A 87 -2.13 10.17 -3.74
C LEU A 87 -3.03 11.25 -3.13
N CYS A 88 -2.49 12.17 -2.33
CA CYS A 88 -3.24 13.27 -1.72
C CYS A 88 -3.80 14.27 -2.74
N ALA A 89 -3.07 14.56 -3.83
CA ALA A 89 -3.59 15.42 -4.90
C ALA A 89 -4.79 14.76 -5.60
N ALA A 90 -4.68 13.47 -5.92
CA ALA A 90 -5.79 12.70 -6.49
C ALA A 90 -6.97 12.61 -5.52
N CYS A 91 -6.72 12.32 -4.23
CA CYS A 91 -7.76 12.29 -3.20
C CYS A 91 -8.46 13.64 -3.04
N ARG A 92 -7.72 14.76 -3.08
CA ARG A 92 -8.31 16.10 -2.98
C ARG A 92 -9.22 16.40 -4.17
N ILE A 93 -8.83 16.02 -5.38
CA ILE A 93 -9.66 16.17 -6.58
C ILE A 93 -10.92 15.31 -6.44
N TRP A 94 -10.78 14.05 -6.01
CA TRP A 94 -11.91 13.14 -5.80
C TRP A 94 -12.88 13.61 -4.71
N GLN A 95 -12.38 14.06 -3.55
CA GLN A 95 -13.20 14.55 -2.44
C GLN A 95 -14.02 15.80 -2.81
N ASN A 96 -13.49 16.62 -3.72
CA ASN A 96 -14.15 17.84 -4.18
C ASN A 96 -14.95 17.65 -5.49
N SER A 97 -15.00 16.42 -6.02
CA SER A 97 -15.77 16.13 -7.23
C SER A 97 -17.26 15.98 -6.88
N PRO A 98 -18.19 16.51 -7.70
CA PRO A 98 -19.61 16.24 -7.51
C PRO A 98 -19.81 14.73 -7.68
N ARG A 99 -20.33 14.06 -6.64
CA ARG A 99 -20.73 12.66 -6.76
C ARG A 99 -21.90 12.60 -7.76
N ALA A 100 -21.70 11.88 -8.86
CA ALA A 100 -22.73 11.59 -9.85
C ALA A 100 -23.78 10.62 -9.28
#